data_AF-A0A0Q4QXD3-F1
#
_entry.id   AF-A0A0Q4QXD3-F1
#
_cell.length_a   1.000
_cell.length_b   1.000
_cell.length_c   1.000
_cell.angle_alpha   90.00
_cell.angle_beta   90.00
_cell.angle_gamma   90.00
#
_symmetry.space_group_name_H-M   'P 1'
#
loop_
_entity.id
_entity.type
_entity.pdbx_description
1 polymer ?
#
loop_
_entity_poly.entity_id
_entity_poly.type
_entity_poly.pdbx_seq_one_letter_code
_entity_poly.pdbx_strand_id
1 'polypeptide(L)'
;MASSRMARVARIVAVALALLAAGLVIAIALLFPWGPISGLTVENARRTTAPPRIVVIFSTPTPVEAILKRKRAGFIRAKLSDCRSGDTLASEVVAQRAGYLRDDGRVQRRPRPSSPASYVAIFDDVTDRQGQLCFSLDGGSMWAGKLWSDQIPLTLTPG
;
A
#
# COMPACT_ATOMS: atom_id res chain seq x y z
N MET A 1 -36.75 -3.34 -45.21
CA MET A 1 -35.37 -2.77 -45.31
C MET A 1 -34.95 -1.88 -44.13
N ALA A 2 -35.76 -1.69 -43.06
CA ALA A 2 -35.39 -0.86 -41.90
C ALA A 2 -34.49 -1.55 -40.85
N SER A 3 -34.51 -2.89 -40.78
CA SER A 3 -33.79 -3.70 -39.78
C SER A 3 -32.25 -3.62 -39.90
N SER A 4 -31.71 -3.57 -41.11
CA SER A 4 -30.25 -3.55 -41.34
C SER A 4 -29.58 -2.23 -40.97
N ARG A 5 -30.29 -1.10 -41.07
CA ARG A 5 -29.76 0.23 -40.69
C ARG A 5 -29.69 0.40 -39.18
N MET A 6 -30.73 -0.01 -38.45
CA MET A 6 -30.72 0.04 -36.98
C MET A 6 -29.63 -0.85 -36.38
N ALA A 7 -29.42 -2.06 -36.93
CA ALA A 7 -28.33 -2.94 -36.50
C ALA A 7 -26.94 -2.32 -36.73
N ARG A 8 -26.77 -1.54 -37.80
CA ARG A 8 -25.49 -0.87 -38.11
C ARG A 8 -25.24 0.32 -37.17
N VAL A 9 -26.26 1.12 -36.89
CA VAL A 9 -26.17 2.25 -35.94
C VAL A 9 -25.87 1.74 -34.53
N ALA A 10 -26.56 0.70 -34.07
CA ALA A 10 -26.31 0.09 -32.76
C ALA A 10 -24.85 -0.40 -32.62
N ARG A 11 -24.29 -1.01 -33.67
CA ARG A 11 -22.88 -1.43 -33.69
C ARG A 11 -21.92 -0.25 -33.61
N ILE A 12 -22.17 0.84 -34.35
CA ILE A 12 -21.30 2.03 -34.32
C ILE A 12 -21.33 2.65 -32.91
N VAL A 13 -22.51 2.79 -32.32
CA VAL A 13 -22.66 3.31 -30.95
C VAL A 13 -21.94 2.41 -29.94
N ALA A 14 -22.11 1.08 -30.05
CA ALA A 14 -21.43 0.14 -29.17
C ALA A 14 -19.90 0.22 -29.29
N VAL A 15 -19.36 0.32 -30.52
CA VAL A 15 -17.92 0.48 -30.76
C VAL A 15 -17.41 1.81 -30.21
N ALA A 16 -18.13 2.91 -30.43
CA ALA A 16 -17.75 4.23 -29.90
C ALA A 16 -17.73 4.25 -28.37
N LEU A 17 -18.74 3.65 -27.73
CA LEU A 17 -18.78 3.50 -26.27
C LEU A 17 -17.63 2.62 -25.75
N ALA A 18 -17.32 1.52 -26.43
CA ALA A 18 -16.19 0.66 -26.07
C ALA A 18 -14.85 1.41 -26.17
N LEU A 19 -14.65 2.22 -27.21
CA LEU A 19 -13.45 3.04 -27.37
C LEU A 19 -13.35 4.14 -26.32
N LEU A 20 -14.45 4.80 -25.98
CA LEU A 20 -14.50 5.78 -24.90
C LEU A 20 -14.18 5.13 -23.54
N ALA A 21 -14.76 3.96 -23.26
CA ALA A 21 -14.48 3.21 -22.05
C ALA A 21 -13.01 2.79 -21.99
N ALA A 22 -12.43 2.27 -23.07
CA ALA A 22 -11.01 1.92 -23.15
C ALA A 22 -10.11 3.14 -22.94
N GLY A 23 -10.41 4.27 -23.58
CA GLY A 23 -9.69 5.53 -23.41
C GLY A 23 -9.72 6.03 -21.96
N LEU A 24 -10.89 5.94 -21.31
CA LEU A 24 -11.05 6.31 -19.91
C LEU A 24 -10.23 5.40 -18.97
N VAL A 25 -10.24 4.08 -19.20
CA VAL A 25 -9.44 3.13 -18.41
C VAL A 25 -7.94 3.42 -18.54
N ILE A 26 -7.47 3.72 -19.76
CA ILE A 26 -6.06 4.12 -19.99
C ILE A 26 -5.74 5.43 -19.26
N ALA A 27 -6.62 6.43 -19.34
CA ALA A 27 -6.42 7.71 -18.66
C ALA A 27 -6.33 7.52 -17.13
N ILE A 28 -7.22 6.72 -16.53
CA ILE A 28 -7.19 6.37 -15.11
C ILE A 28 -5.87 5.65 -14.75
N ALA A 29 -5.45 4.68 -15.55
CA ALA A 29 -4.21 3.94 -15.31
C ALA A 29 -2.97 4.86 -15.34
N LEU A 30 -2.97 5.89 -16.18
CA LEU A 30 -1.88 6.87 -16.28
C LEU A 30 -1.90 7.95 -15.19
N LEU A 31 -3.09 8.28 -14.68
CA LEU A 31 -3.26 9.36 -13.68
C LEU A 31 -3.02 8.89 -12.25
N PHE A 32 -3.31 7.62 -11.94
CA PHE A 32 -3.27 7.11 -10.57
C PHE A 32 -2.06 6.22 -10.29
N PRO A 33 -1.58 6.19 -9.03
CA PRO A 33 -0.52 5.28 -8.62
C PRO A 33 -1.02 3.82 -8.70
N TRP A 34 -0.40 3.00 -9.54
CA TRP A 34 -0.65 1.55 -9.56
C TRP A 34 0.66 0.77 -9.53
N GLY A 35 0.64 -0.36 -8.82
CA GLY A 35 1.69 -1.36 -8.89
C GLY A 35 2.50 -1.53 -7.61
N PRO A 36 3.50 -2.42 -7.66
CA PRO A 36 4.16 -2.87 -6.45
C PRO A 36 5.16 -1.84 -5.88
N ILE A 37 5.37 -1.96 -4.58
CA ILE A 37 6.47 -1.40 -3.80
C ILE A 37 7.49 -2.53 -3.62
N SER A 38 8.50 -2.56 -4.48
CA SER A 38 9.47 -3.66 -4.53
C SER A 38 10.63 -3.49 -3.55
N GLY A 39 11.17 -4.62 -3.09
CA GLY A 39 12.38 -4.68 -2.28
C GLY A 39 12.18 -4.38 -0.80
N LEU A 40 10.94 -4.42 -0.31
CA LEU A 40 10.67 -4.34 1.13
C LEU A 40 11.35 -5.50 1.86
N THR A 41 12.08 -5.19 2.93
CA THR A 41 12.69 -6.19 3.80
C THR A 41 12.35 -5.90 5.26
N VAL A 42 12.01 -6.94 6.03
CA VAL A 42 11.88 -6.84 7.50
C VAL A 42 13.20 -7.25 8.11
N GLU A 43 13.84 -6.33 8.82
CA GLU A 43 15.12 -6.56 9.49
C GLU A 43 14.93 -7.23 10.86
N ASN A 44 13.90 -6.80 11.59
CA ASN A 44 13.58 -7.30 12.92
C ASN A 44 12.11 -7.01 13.23
N ALA A 45 11.44 -7.93 13.92
CA ALA A 45 10.17 -7.68 14.55
C ALA A 45 10.19 -8.21 15.98
N ARG A 46 9.78 -7.37 16.93
CA ARG A 46 9.73 -7.74 18.35
C ARG A 46 8.44 -7.29 19.01
N ARG A 47 8.06 -7.99 20.07
CA ARG A 47 6.92 -7.68 20.91
C ARG A 47 7.40 -7.17 22.27
N THR A 48 6.94 -5.99 22.67
CA THR A 48 7.16 -5.45 24.02
C THR A 48 5.93 -5.70 24.89
N THR A 49 6.10 -5.80 26.20
CA THR A 49 5.03 -6.16 27.14
C THR A 49 4.50 -4.99 27.98
N ALA A 50 5.26 -3.89 28.11
CA ALA A 50 4.87 -2.74 28.93
C ALA A 50 5.34 -1.41 28.30
N PRO A 51 4.49 -0.69 27.54
CA PRO A 51 3.16 -1.11 27.06
C PRO A 51 3.24 -2.23 25.99
N PRO A 52 2.15 -3.01 25.81
CA PRO A 52 2.09 -4.06 24.80
C PRO A 52 2.11 -3.46 23.40
N ARG A 53 3.20 -3.71 22.65
CA ARG A 53 3.40 -3.16 21.29
C ARG A 53 4.14 -4.14 20.41
N ILE A 54 3.96 -3.98 19.10
CA ILE A 54 4.73 -4.68 18.08
C ILE A 54 5.63 -3.65 17.40
N VAL A 55 6.93 -3.84 17.48
CA VAL A 55 7.93 -2.97 16.85
C VAL A 55 8.50 -3.71 15.65
N VAL A 56 8.30 -3.15 14.45
CA VAL A 56 8.84 -3.68 13.20
C VAL A 56 9.90 -2.73 12.67
N ILE A 57 11.10 -3.25 12.46
CA ILE A 57 12.17 -2.57 11.75
C ILE A 57 12.16 -3.12 10.33
N PHE A 58 11.97 -2.24 9.36
CA PHE A 58 11.94 -2.60 7.95
C PHE A 58 12.78 -1.62 7.14
N SER A 59 13.15 -2.04 5.93
CA SER A 59 13.89 -1.19 5.01
C SER A 59 13.40 -1.33 3.58
N THR A 60 13.67 -0.28 2.81
CA THR A 60 13.36 -0.19 1.38
C THR A 60 14.58 0.29 0.60
N PRO A 61 14.80 -0.17 -0.65
CA PRO A 61 15.97 0.22 -1.45
C PRO A 61 15.95 1.71 -1.81
N THR A 62 14.75 2.26 -1.98
CA THR A 62 14.53 3.71 -2.14
C THR A 62 13.78 4.25 -0.92
N PRO A 63 14.11 5.44 -0.41
CA PRO A 63 13.32 6.08 0.65
C PRO A 63 11.84 6.17 0.27
N VAL A 64 10.96 5.93 1.23
CA VAL A 64 9.49 5.88 1.04
C VAL A 64 8.98 7.20 0.48
N GLU A 65 9.56 8.33 0.86
CA GLU A 65 9.24 9.66 0.33
C GLU A 65 9.53 9.77 -1.17
N ALA A 66 10.65 9.16 -1.61
CA ALA A 66 11.00 9.09 -3.03
C ALA A 66 10.07 8.14 -3.80
N ILE A 67 9.65 7.02 -3.19
CA ILE A 67 8.65 6.10 -3.76
C ILE A 67 7.33 6.85 -3.95
N LEU A 68 6.88 7.55 -2.92
CA LEU A 68 5.66 8.35 -2.92
C LEU A 68 5.72 9.46 -4.00
N LYS A 69 6.87 10.14 -4.14
CA LYS A 69 7.11 11.11 -5.22
C LYS A 69 6.99 10.47 -6.60
N ARG A 70 7.78 9.43 -6.86
CA ARG A 70 7.90 8.73 -8.14
C ARG A 70 6.57 8.12 -8.59
N LYS A 71 5.85 7.47 -7.68
CA LYS A 71 4.57 6.82 -7.97
C LYS A 71 3.39 7.79 -7.98
N ARG A 72 3.58 9.07 -7.63
CA ARG A 72 2.49 10.05 -7.44
C ARG A 72 1.43 9.58 -6.43
N ALA A 73 1.85 8.80 -5.43
CA ALA A 73 0.96 8.41 -4.34
C ALA A 73 0.68 9.60 -3.41
N GLY A 74 -0.51 9.60 -2.82
CA GLY A 74 -0.89 10.52 -1.76
C GLY A 74 -0.39 10.09 -0.39
N PHE A 75 -0.30 8.77 -0.16
CA PHE A 75 0.16 8.18 1.10
C PHE A 75 0.78 6.79 0.90
N ILE A 76 1.60 6.38 1.88
CA ILE A 76 2.08 5.01 2.10
C ILE A 76 1.92 4.69 3.59
N ARG A 77 1.41 3.50 3.91
CA ARG A 77 1.28 2.97 5.28
C ARG A 77 2.04 1.67 5.44
N ALA A 78 2.47 1.42 6.65
CA ALA A 78 2.94 0.13 7.12
C ALA A 78 1.73 -0.60 7.69
N LYS A 79 1.54 -1.86 7.29
CA LYS A 79 0.37 -2.66 7.60
C LYS A 79 0.79 -3.95 8.29
N LEU A 80 0.09 -4.27 9.38
CA LEU A 80 0.03 -5.61 9.94
C LEU A 80 -1.27 -6.29 9.48
N SER A 81 -1.16 -7.53 9.02
CA SER A 81 -2.29 -8.36 8.66
C SER A 81 -2.16 -9.78 9.16
N ASP A 82 -3.27 -10.49 9.22
CA ASP A 82 -3.26 -11.94 9.30
C ASP A 82 -2.74 -12.50 7.96
N CYS A 83 -1.69 -13.35 7.99
CA CYS A 83 -1.10 -13.92 6.78
C CYS A 83 -2.06 -14.85 6.01
N ARG A 84 -3.06 -15.45 6.68
CA ARG A 84 -4.01 -16.39 6.08
C ARG A 84 -5.17 -15.67 5.41
N SER A 85 -5.80 -14.70 6.09
CA SER A 85 -6.95 -13.98 5.55
C SER A 85 -6.56 -12.73 4.76
N GLY A 86 -5.40 -12.13 5.04
CA GLY A 86 -4.98 -10.85 4.48
C GLY A 86 -5.63 -9.64 5.13
N ASP A 87 -6.47 -9.85 6.15
CA ASP A 87 -7.20 -8.80 6.85
C ASP A 87 -6.24 -7.84 7.55
N THR A 88 -6.47 -6.54 7.38
CA THR A 88 -5.71 -5.52 8.11
C THR A 88 -6.05 -5.58 9.60
N LEU A 89 -5.04 -5.76 10.43
CA LEU A 89 -5.17 -5.76 11.89
C LEU A 89 -4.75 -4.40 12.48
N ALA A 90 -3.66 -3.84 11.96
CA ALA A 90 -3.18 -2.51 12.34
C ALA A 90 -2.51 -1.83 11.14
N SER A 91 -2.51 -0.50 11.12
CA SER A 91 -1.82 0.26 10.08
C SER A 91 -1.31 1.59 10.60
N GLU A 92 -0.12 1.98 10.19
CA GLU A 92 0.52 3.23 10.59
C GLU A 92 1.02 4.00 9.36
N VAL A 93 0.83 5.31 9.35
CA VAL A 93 1.27 6.15 8.23
C VAL A 93 2.80 6.21 8.21
N VAL A 94 3.39 5.93 7.05
CA VAL A 94 4.84 6.04 6.85
C VAL A 94 5.19 7.37 6.21
N ALA A 95 4.40 7.79 5.22
CA ALA A 95 4.56 9.07 4.55
C ALA A 95 3.25 9.48 3.88
N GLN A 96 2.99 10.79 3.83
CA GLN A 96 1.84 11.36 3.13
C GLN A 96 2.11 12.80 2.65
N ARG A 97 1.38 13.27 1.63
CA ARG A 97 1.56 14.62 1.06
C ARG A 97 0.70 15.70 1.70
N ALA A 98 -0.56 15.41 2.01
CA ALA A 98 -1.54 16.44 2.36
C ALA A 98 -2.30 16.14 3.66
N GLY A 99 -1.73 15.33 4.55
CA GLY A 99 -2.39 15.02 5.84
C GLY A 99 -3.73 14.28 5.68
N TYR A 100 -3.89 13.51 4.61
CA TYR A 100 -5.12 12.74 4.33
C TYR A 100 -5.48 11.78 5.46
N LEU A 101 -4.47 11.28 6.17
CA LEU A 101 -4.58 10.31 7.23
C LEU A 101 -4.02 10.91 8.51
N ARG A 102 -4.59 10.50 9.64
CA ARG A 102 -3.99 10.76 10.94
C ARG A 102 -2.64 10.05 11.01
N ASP A 103 -1.60 10.79 11.34
CA ASP A 103 -0.24 10.29 11.51
C ASP A 103 0.19 10.57 12.95
N ASP A 104 0.20 9.52 13.75
CA ASP A 104 0.58 9.59 15.16
C ASP A 104 2.12 9.53 15.35
N GLY A 105 2.91 9.63 14.26
CA GLY A 105 4.37 9.64 14.31
C GLY A 105 4.98 8.29 14.73
N ARG A 106 4.21 7.21 14.55
CA ARG A 106 4.56 5.84 14.98
C ARG A 106 5.47 5.11 13.99
N VAL A 107 5.70 5.70 12.82
CA VAL A 107 6.73 5.27 11.89
C VAL A 107 7.79 6.36 11.76
N GLN A 108 9.05 6.01 12.05
CA GLN A 108 10.16 6.94 11.99
C GLN A 108 11.32 6.36 11.20
N ARG A 109 11.92 7.18 10.34
CA ARG A 109 13.14 6.82 9.62
C ARG A 109 14.30 6.76 10.62
N ARG A 110 15.11 5.70 10.56
CA ARG A 110 16.30 5.56 11.40
C ARG A 110 17.40 6.50 10.90
N PRO A 111 18.20 7.12 11.79
CA PRO A 111 19.20 8.14 11.44
C PRO A 111 20.47 7.60 10.76
N ARG A 112 20.38 6.53 9.95
CA ARG A 112 21.53 5.97 9.23
C ARG A 112 21.63 6.53 7.80
N PRO A 113 22.82 6.99 7.36
CA PRO A 113 23.06 7.45 6.00
C PRO A 113 23.43 6.25 5.12
N SER A 114 22.47 5.41 4.75
CA SER A 114 22.71 4.40 3.72
C SER A 114 21.44 3.98 3.01
N SER A 115 21.63 3.51 1.78
CA SER A 115 20.72 2.58 1.13
C SER A 115 21.05 1.17 1.67
N PRO A 116 20.06 0.38 2.08
CA PRO A 116 18.63 0.66 2.04
C PRO A 116 18.17 1.60 3.17
N ALA A 117 17.13 2.39 2.91
CA ALA A 117 16.53 3.29 3.89
C ALA A 117 15.74 2.47 4.92
N SER A 118 16.10 2.60 6.21
CA SER A 118 15.53 1.82 7.30
C SER A 118 14.58 2.66 8.16
N TYR A 119 13.52 2.03 8.63
CA TYR A 119 12.40 2.63 9.34
C TYR A 119 12.03 1.76 10.54
N VAL A 120 11.52 2.39 11.60
CA VAL A 120 10.90 1.72 12.75
C VAL A 120 9.42 2.05 12.71
N ALA A 121 8.57 1.03 12.62
CA ALA A 121 7.13 1.14 12.80
C ALA A 121 6.72 0.54 14.14
N ILE A 122 5.89 1.25 14.89
CA ILE A 122 5.39 0.82 16.20
C ILE A 122 3.88 0.66 16.08
N PHE A 123 3.38 -0.54 16.33
CA PHE A 123 1.95 -0.84 16.33
C PHE A 123 1.50 -1.18 17.75
N ASP A 124 0.22 -0.95 18.03
CA ASP A 124 -0.38 -1.55 19.21
C ASP A 124 -0.44 -3.05 19.02
N ASP A 125 -0.33 -3.77 20.12
CA ASP A 125 -0.35 -5.22 20.08
C ASP A 125 -1.75 -5.74 19.75
N VAL A 126 -1.84 -6.47 18.64
CA VAL A 126 -3.07 -7.08 18.10
C VAL A 126 -2.98 -8.62 18.08
N THR A 127 -2.03 -9.19 18.83
CA THR A 127 -1.78 -10.65 18.90
C THR A 127 -2.73 -11.39 19.85
N ASP A 128 -3.70 -10.70 20.45
CA ASP A 128 -4.87 -11.34 21.07
C ASP A 128 -5.66 -12.18 20.05
N ARG A 129 -5.48 -11.91 18.75
CA ARG A 129 -6.01 -12.70 17.63
C ARG A 129 -5.04 -13.83 17.25
N GLN A 130 -5.54 -15.07 17.29
CA GLN A 130 -4.77 -16.25 16.91
C GLN A 130 -4.43 -16.21 15.41
N GLY A 131 -3.15 -16.04 15.05
CA GLY A 131 -2.71 -16.04 13.65
C GLY A 131 -1.24 -15.67 13.46
N GLN A 132 -0.66 -16.08 12.33
CA GLN A 132 0.66 -15.60 11.92
C GLN A 132 0.53 -14.19 11.39
N LEU A 133 1.30 -13.24 11.93
CA LEU A 133 1.29 -11.85 11.45
C LEU A 133 2.16 -11.70 10.22
N CYS A 134 1.66 -10.92 9.26
CA CYS A 134 2.39 -10.49 8.07
C CYS A 134 2.54 -8.98 8.10
N PHE A 135 3.70 -8.51 7.61
CA PHE A 135 3.99 -7.11 7.41
C PHE A 135 4.02 -6.78 5.92
N SER A 136 3.45 -5.64 5.56
CA SER A 136 3.54 -5.11 4.20
C SER A 136 3.49 -3.58 4.20
N LEU A 137 3.87 -2.97 3.08
CA LEU A 137 3.54 -1.59 2.78
C LEU A 137 2.33 -1.55 1.85
N ASP A 138 1.40 -0.65 2.13
CA ASP A 138 0.34 -0.29 1.20
C ASP A 138 0.35 1.21 0.95
N GLY A 139 -0.31 1.64 -0.12
CA GLY A 139 -0.40 3.05 -0.43
C GLY A 139 -1.40 3.32 -1.53
N GLY A 140 -1.59 4.59 -1.83
CA GLY A 140 -2.55 4.99 -2.84
C GLY A 140 -2.68 6.50 -2.89
N SER A 141 -3.75 6.97 -3.53
CA SER A 141 -4.18 8.36 -3.44
C SER A 141 -5.61 8.43 -2.87
N MET A 142 -6.05 9.61 -2.48
CA MET A 142 -7.40 9.84 -1.95
C MET A 142 -8.50 9.50 -2.96
N TRP A 143 -8.19 9.58 -4.25
CA TRP A 143 -9.19 9.52 -5.33
C TRP A 143 -9.23 8.17 -6.06
N ALA A 144 -8.09 7.51 -6.20
CA ALA A 144 -7.94 6.15 -6.75
C ALA A 144 -6.46 5.72 -6.70
N GLY A 145 -6.18 4.50 -7.15
CA GLY A 145 -4.83 3.95 -7.21
C GLY A 145 -4.46 3.14 -5.97
N LYS A 146 -3.74 2.05 -6.22
CA LYS A 146 -3.31 1.10 -5.21
C LYS A 146 -1.83 0.78 -5.42
N LEU A 147 -1.06 1.01 -4.36
CA LEU A 147 0.30 0.50 -4.20
C LEU A 147 0.30 -0.59 -3.14
N TRP A 148 1.14 -1.60 -3.33
CA TRP A 148 1.26 -2.72 -2.40
C TRP A 148 2.68 -3.28 -2.44
N SER A 149 3.21 -3.74 -1.32
CA SER A 149 4.35 -4.67 -1.31
C SER A 149 3.84 -6.10 -1.17
N ASP A 150 4.75 -7.06 -1.32
CA ASP A 150 4.51 -8.42 -0.87
C ASP A 150 4.31 -8.44 0.66
N GLN A 151 3.55 -9.44 1.11
CA GLN A 151 3.38 -9.73 2.53
C GLN A 151 4.55 -10.56 3.03
N ILE A 152 5.16 -10.11 4.12
CA ILE A 152 6.33 -10.75 4.74
C ILE A 152 5.89 -11.32 6.09
N PRO A 153 5.87 -12.65 6.27
CA PRO A 153 5.56 -13.25 7.56
C PRO A 153 6.55 -12.77 8.63
N LEU A 154 6.03 -12.42 9.79
CA LEU A 154 6.81 -11.94 10.92
C LEU A 154 7.14 -13.10 11.86
N THR A 155 8.41 -13.16 12.28
CA THR A 155 8.86 -13.93 13.44
C THR A 155 9.07 -12.96 14.59
N LEU A 156 8.11 -12.91 15.51
CA LEU A 156 8.18 -12.00 16.66
C LEU A 156 9.15 -12.54 17.72
N THR A 157 10.17 -11.76 18.02
CA THR A 157 11.05 -12.03 19.16
C THR A 157 10.51 -11.35 20.43
N PRO A 158 10.71 -11.94 21.62
CA PRO A 158 10.47 -11.24 22.89
C PRO A 158 11.40 -10.03 22.98
N GLY A 159 10.86 -8.87 23.36
CA GLY A 159 11.59 -7.61 23.47
C GLY A 159 11.50 -6.96 24.84
#